data_AF-A0A926RXJ4-F1
#
_entry.id   AF-A0A926RXJ4-F1
#
_cell.length_a   1.000
_cell.length_b   1.000
_cell.length_c   1.000
_cell.angle_alpha   90.00
_cell.angle_beta   90.00
_cell.angle_gamma   90.00
#
_symmetry.space_group_name_H-M   'P 1'
#
loop_
_entity.id
_entity.type
_entity.pdbx_description
1 polymer ?
#
loop_
_entity_poly.entity_id
_entity_poly.type
_entity_poly.pdbx_seq_one_letter_code
_entity_poly.pdbx_strand_id
1 'polypeptide(L)'
;MTKFDDLHILCQELIPIYSEIDEEAKQVIERHAEECEFCKKKLNTAANIEITPKEMNDDNTPVKRFKKLFLLKKVNTLLVLTLRVIVLGLITFDFFQRFSQNIPHGIQFEGLRASLVLFYIPLSFVLLMFTWFIKNKRTFWITLILDVLILYFFDNIIRLFV
;
A
#
# COMPACT_ATOMS: atom_id res chain seq x y z
N MET A 1 -7.07 -21.55 34.56
CA MET A 1 -6.68 -20.84 33.33
C MET A 1 -5.20 -21.07 33.15
N THR A 2 -4.87 -22.04 32.34
CA THR A 2 -3.51 -22.54 32.15
C THR A 2 -2.82 -21.67 31.11
N LYS A 3 -1.57 -21.27 31.37
CA LYS A 3 -0.72 -20.40 30.53
C LYS A 3 -0.69 -20.77 29.03
N PHE A 4 -1.05 -22.00 28.70
CA PHE A 4 -1.18 -22.53 27.34
C PHE A 4 -2.42 -22.01 26.59
N ASP A 5 -3.52 -21.69 27.27
CA ASP A 5 -4.75 -21.20 26.64
C ASP A 5 -4.57 -19.79 26.08
N ASP A 6 -3.89 -18.92 26.82
CA ASP A 6 -3.63 -17.54 26.39
C ASP A 6 -2.68 -17.50 25.17
N LEU A 7 -1.65 -18.35 25.17
CA LEU A 7 -0.73 -18.49 24.05
C LEU A 7 -1.43 -19.06 22.82
N HIS A 8 -2.33 -20.03 23.01
CA HIS A 8 -3.12 -20.62 21.94
C HIS A 8 -4.02 -19.59 21.23
N ILE A 9 -4.73 -18.77 22.02
CA ILE A 9 -5.56 -17.68 21.49
C ILE A 9 -4.70 -16.68 20.71
N LEU A 10 -3.56 -16.28 21.28
CA LEU A 10 -2.66 -15.32 20.64
C LEU A 10 -2.12 -15.86 19.30
N CYS A 11 -1.69 -17.13 19.25
CA CYS A 11 -1.23 -17.76 18.02
C CYS A 11 -2.35 -17.81 16.97
N GLN A 12 -3.58 -18.14 17.38
CA GLN A 12 -4.73 -18.15 16.49
C GLN A 12 -5.01 -16.76 15.88
N GLU A 13 -4.78 -15.68 16.62
CA GLU A 13 -4.94 -14.31 16.13
C GLU A 13 -3.82 -13.87 15.18
N LEU A 14 -2.59 -14.35 15.39
CA LEU A 14 -1.41 -13.93 14.64
C LEU A 14 -1.15 -14.76 13.37
N ILE A 15 -1.51 -16.05 13.35
CA ILE A 15 -1.30 -16.93 12.18
C ILE A 15 -1.84 -16.34 10.85
N PRO A 16 -3.04 -15.72 10.80
CA PRO A 16 -3.56 -15.13 9.56
C PRO A 16 -2.68 -14.00 8.99
N ILE A 17 -1.84 -13.38 9.82
CA ILE A 17 -0.90 -12.31 9.43
C ILE A 17 0.55 -12.75 9.57
N TYR A 18 0.80 -14.07 9.56
CA TYR A 18 2.11 -14.65 9.84
C TYR A 18 3.24 -14.07 8.95
N SER A 19 2.95 -13.70 7.69
CA SER A 19 3.93 -13.08 6.79
C SER A 19 4.30 -11.63 7.15
N GLU A 20 3.49 -10.95 7.96
CA GLU A 20 3.64 -9.53 8.31
C GLU A 20 4.17 -9.29 9.73
N ILE A 21 4.23 -10.33 10.56
CA ILE A 21 4.76 -10.26 11.93
C ILE A 21 6.28 -10.42 11.93
N ASP A 22 6.89 -9.97 13.01
CA ASP A 22 8.33 -10.04 13.27
C ASP A 22 8.80 -11.47 13.52
N GLU A 23 10.09 -11.73 13.24
CA GLU A 23 10.69 -13.07 13.35
C GLU A 23 10.62 -13.64 14.77
N GLU A 24 10.67 -12.79 15.80
CA GLU A 24 10.52 -13.23 17.20
C GLU A 24 9.12 -13.80 17.46
N ALA A 25 8.07 -13.11 16.99
CA ALA A 25 6.69 -13.60 17.09
C ALA A 25 6.46 -14.86 16.24
N LYS A 26 7.07 -14.95 15.05
CA LYS A 26 7.00 -16.16 14.20
C LYS A 26 7.57 -17.38 14.93
N GLN A 27 8.74 -17.25 15.55
CA GLN A 27 9.37 -18.33 16.32
C GLN A 27 8.50 -18.79 17.49
N VAL A 28 7.77 -17.88 18.14
CA VAL A 28 6.83 -18.23 19.22
C VAL A 28 5.65 -19.04 18.67
N ILE A 29 5.10 -18.65 17.52
CA ILE A 29 3.99 -19.36 16.87
C ILE A 29 4.43 -20.74 16.39
N GLU A 30 5.61 -20.86 15.78
CA GLU A 30 6.17 -22.14 15.31
C GLU A 30 6.38 -23.10 16.47
N ARG A 31 7.00 -22.64 17.55
CA ARG A 31 7.21 -23.43 18.77
C ARG A 31 5.88 -23.89 19.38
N HIS A 32 4.87 -23.02 19.40
CA HIS A 32 3.55 -23.41 19.87
C HIS A 32 2.88 -24.41 18.90
N ALA A 33 3.08 -24.28 17.60
CA ALA A 33 2.55 -25.19 16.59
C ALA A 33 3.21 -26.58 16.61
N GLU A 34 4.42 -26.71 17.15
CA GLU A 34 5.03 -28.03 17.42
C GLU A 34 4.23 -28.81 18.48
N GLU A 35 3.67 -28.10 19.46
CA GLU A 35 2.93 -28.67 20.59
C GLU A 35 1.40 -28.68 20.37
N CYS A 36 0.88 -27.83 19.49
CA CYS A 36 -0.54 -27.67 19.23
C CYS A 36 -0.92 -28.01 17.79
N GLU A 37 -1.59 -29.15 17.61
CA GLU A 37 -2.03 -29.66 16.31
C GLU A 37 -2.99 -28.69 15.57
N PHE A 38 -3.84 -27.99 16.32
CA PHE A 38 -4.76 -26.99 15.75
C PHE A 38 -4.00 -25.79 15.17
N CYS A 39 -3.04 -25.23 15.92
CA CYS A 39 -2.21 -24.13 15.46
C CYS A 39 -1.31 -24.56 14.30
N LYS A 40 -0.76 -25.78 14.34
CA LYS A 40 0.01 -26.37 13.23
C LYS A 40 -0.79 -26.43 11.93
N LYS A 41 -2.03 -26.91 11.99
CA LYS A 41 -2.90 -27.02 10.82
C LYS A 41 -3.23 -25.65 10.24
N LYS A 42 -3.56 -24.67 11.09
CA LYS A 42 -3.79 -23.28 10.67
C LYS A 42 -2.54 -22.63 10.08
N LEU A 43 -1.37 -22.84 10.67
CA LEU A 43 -0.10 -22.30 10.17
C LEU A 43 0.24 -22.86 8.79
N ASN A 44 0.12 -24.18 8.61
CA ASN A 44 0.32 -24.83 7.31
C ASN A 44 -0.70 -24.35 6.27
N THR A 45 -1.92 -24.04 6.68
CA THR A 45 -2.96 -23.50 5.78
C THR A 45 -2.62 -22.07 5.38
N ALA A 46 -2.18 -21.23 6.31
CA ALA A 46 -1.73 -19.87 6.03
C ALA A 46 -0.47 -19.82 5.15
N ALA A 47 0.48 -20.74 5.34
CA ALA A 47 1.69 -20.85 4.55
C ALA A 47 1.45 -21.34 3.11
N ASN A 48 0.44 -22.21 2.90
CA ASN A 48 0.06 -22.70 1.57
C ASN A 48 -0.89 -21.76 0.81
N ILE A 49 -1.47 -20.76 1.48
CA ILE A 49 -2.30 -19.72 0.84
C ILE A 49 -1.42 -18.49 0.63
N GLU A 50 -0.34 -18.65 -0.13
CA GLU A 50 0.12 -17.55 -0.95
C GLU A 50 -0.91 -17.38 -2.07
N ILE A 51 -1.63 -16.26 -2.04
CA ILE A 51 -2.56 -15.81 -3.09
C ILE A 51 -3.92 -16.53 -3.05
N THR A 52 -4.87 -16.00 -2.27
CA THR A 52 -6.24 -15.65 -2.72
C THR A 52 -7.00 -15.10 -1.50
N PRO A 53 -7.58 -13.89 -1.54
CA PRO A 53 -8.46 -13.41 -0.49
C PRO A 53 -9.79 -14.17 -0.61
N LYS A 54 -9.86 -15.38 -0.03
CA LYS A 54 -11.14 -16.06 0.13
C LYS A 54 -11.79 -15.46 1.37
N GLU A 55 -12.88 -14.74 1.16
CA GLU A 55 -13.78 -14.28 2.21
C GLU A 55 -14.15 -15.48 3.10
N MET A 56 -13.52 -15.58 4.27
CA MET A 56 -13.97 -16.49 5.32
C MET A 56 -15.23 -15.87 5.94
N ASN A 57 -16.38 -16.21 5.35
CA ASN A 57 -17.63 -16.33 6.09
C ASN A 57 -17.48 -17.52 7.03
N ASP A 58 -16.87 -17.29 8.19
CA ASP A 58 -17.05 -18.17 9.35
C ASP A 58 -17.32 -17.28 10.57
N ASP A 59 -18.61 -17.24 10.93
CA ASP A 59 -19.25 -16.28 11.84
C ASP A 59 -18.93 -16.55 13.33
N ASN A 60 -17.85 -17.29 13.61
CA ASN A 60 -17.55 -17.80 14.96
C ASN A 60 -16.12 -17.56 15.45
N THR A 61 -15.44 -16.52 14.96
CA THR A 61 -14.15 -16.12 15.55
C THR A 61 -14.16 -14.65 15.97
N PRO A 62 -13.57 -14.28 17.13
CA PRO A 62 -13.54 -12.90 17.63
C PRO A 62 -12.53 -12.05 16.84
N VAL A 63 -12.65 -11.98 15.51
CA VAL A 63 -11.72 -11.30 14.60
C VAL A 63 -12.07 -9.81 14.50
N LYS A 64 -12.13 -9.11 15.63
CA LYS A 64 -12.46 -7.66 15.66
C LYS A 64 -11.23 -6.76 15.79
N ARG A 65 -10.12 -7.21 16.39
CA ARG A 65 -8.99 -6.31 16.74
C ARG A 65 -8.03 -6.03 15.59
N PHE A 66 -7.65 -7.03 14.79
CA PHE A 66 -6.69 -6.86 13.68
C PHE A 66 -7.31 -6.30 12.39
N LYS A 67 -8.64 -6.43 12.20
CA LYS A 67 -9.35 -5.84 11.06
C LYS A 67 -9.16 -4.32 10.97
N LYS A 68 -9.06 -3.64 12.12
CA LYS A 68 -8.84 -2.19 12.21
C LYS A 68 -7.45 -1.77 11.72
N LEU A 69 -6.42 -2.58 11.99
CA LEU A 69 -5.05 -2.33 11.53
C LEU A 69 -4.91 -2.52 10.02
N PHE A 70 -5.55 -3.55 9.48
CA PHE A 70 -5.59 -3.76 8.02
C PHE A 70 -6.38 -2.65 7.31
N LEU A 71 -7.51 -2.22 7.89
CA LEU A 71 -8.27 -1.08 7.36
C LEU A 71 -7.43 0.20 7.36
N LEU A 72 -6.67 0.46 8.43
CA LEU A 72 -5.81 1.63 8.52
C LEU A 72 -4.73 1.63 7.43
N LYS A 73 -4.04 0.49 7.20
CA LYS A 73 -3.06 0.36 6.10
C LYS A 73 -3.72 0.60 4.74
N LYS A 74 -4.91 0.04 4.50
CA LYS A 74 -5.64 0.19 3.23
C LYS A 74 -6.11 1.63 3.00
N VAL A 75 -6.72 2.26 4.00
CA VAL A 75 -7.16 3.66 3.97
C VAL A 75 -5.99 4.59 3.76
N ASN A 76 -4.86 4.35 4.44
CA ASN A 76 -3.66 5.13 4.28
C ASN A 76 -3.09 5.03 2.86
N THR A 77 -3.00 3.81 2.33
CA THR A 77 -2.53 3.59 0.95
C THR A 77 -3.44 4.29 -0.06
N LEU A 78 -4.76 4.19 0.14
CA LEU A 78 -5.74 4.87 -0.70
C LEU A 78 -5.58 6.39 -0.63
N LEU A 79 -5.46 6.96 0.57
CA LEU A 79 -5.26 8.40 0.77
C LEU A 79 -4.01 8.91 0.05
N VAL A 80 -2.91 8.18 0.16
CA VAL A 80 -1.62 8.49 -0.47
C VAL A 80 -1.72 8.44 -2.01
N LEU A 81 -2.52 7.52 -2.57
CA LEU A 81 -2.82 7.47 -4.01
C LEU A 81 -3.74 8.61 -4.44
N THR A 82 -4.81 8.86 -3.68
CA THR A 82 -5.79 9.91 -3.99
C THR A 82 -5.14 11.29 -4.07
N LEU A 83 -4.22 11.63 -3.15
CA LEU A 83 -3.50 12.90 -3.18
C LEU A 83 -2.69 13.08 -4.47
N ARG A 84 -2.06 12.02 -5.00
CA ARG A 84 -1.35 12.06 -6.28
C ARG A 84 -2.30 12.33 -7.43
N VAL A 85 -3.41 11.61 -7.49
CA VAL A 85 -4.41 11.78 -8.54
C VAL A 85 -4.99 13.19 -8.53
N ILE A 86 -5.25 13.76 -7.35
CA ILE A 86 -5.74 15.14 -7.21
C ILE A 86 -4.72 16.12 -7.80
N VAL A 87 -3.45 16.05 -7.39
CA VAL A 87 -2.44 17.02 -7.86
C VAL A 87 -2.16 16.86 -9.35
N LEU A 88 -2.05 15.63 -9.85
CA LEU A 88 -1.92 15.39 -11.29
C LEU A 88 -3.13 15.88 -12.07
N GLY A 89 -4.34 15.67 -11.55
CA GLY A 89 -5.57 16.18 -12.13
C GLY A 89 -5.58 17.70 -12.20
N LEU A 90 -5.13 18.39 -11.16
CA LEU A 90 -5.02 19.85 -11.14
C LEU A 90 -3.98 20.38 -12.15
N ILE A 91 -2.81 19.72 -12.24
CA ILE A 91 -1.78 20.07 -13.22
C ILE A 91 -2.31 19.89 -14.65
N THR A 92 -2.95 18.76 -14.93
CA THR A 92 -3.58 18.48 -16.22
C THR A 92 -4.67 19.50 -16.53
N PHE A 93 -5.52 19.81 -15.57
CA PHE A 93 -6.60 20.78 -15.73
C PHE A 93 -6.08 22.17 -16.06
N ASP A 94 -5.09 22.67 -15.31
CA ASP A 94 -4.46 23.98 -15.58
C ASP A 94 -3.78 24.00 -16.96
N PHE A 95 -3.12 22.90 -17.35
CA PHE A 95 -2.54 22.76 -18.68
C PHE A 95 -3.60 22.89 -19.79
N PHE A 96 -4.68 22.11 -19.71
CA PHE A 96 -5.74 22.15 -20.73
C PHE A 96 -6.48 23.49 -20.76
N GLN A 97 -6.66 24.15 -19.61
CA GLN A 97 -7.28 25.47 -19.55
C GLN A 97 -6.44 26.55 -20.25
N ARG A 98 -5.12 26.45 -20.17
CA ARG A 98 -4.18 27.38 -20.82
C ARG A 98 -3.74 26.95 -22.20
N PHE A 99 -4.14 25.75 -22.63
CA PHE A 99 -3.73 25.19 -23.89
C PHE A 99 -4.25 26.05 -25.05
N SER A 100 -3.35 26.46 -25.93
CA SER A 100 -3.70 27.33 -27.07
C SER A 100 -2.99 26.87 -28.33
N GLN A 101 -3.72 26.76 -29.44
CA GLN A 101 -3.15 26.41 -30.75
C GLN A 101 -2.21 27.49 -31.29
N ASN A 102 -2.25 28.71 -30.73
CA ASN A 102 -1.43 29.84 -31.17
C ASN A 102 0.00 29.80 -30.58
N ILE A 103 0.26 28.91 -29.62
CA ILE A 103 1.55 28.81 -28.93
C ILE A 103 2.26 27.53 -29.41
N PRO A 104 3.56 27.56 -29.72
CA PRO A 104 4.30 26.34 -30.08
C PRO A 104 4.18 25.26 -29.00
N HIS A 105 3.85 24.03 -29.40
CA HIS A 105 3.64 22.92 -28.48
C HIS A 105 4.83 22.69 -27.54
N GLY A 106 6.07 22.89 -28.01
CA GLY A 106 7.28 22.72 -27.19
C GLY A 106 7.25 23.54 -25.89
N ILE A 107 6.90 24.83 -25.99
CA ILE A 107 6.83 25.76 -24.85
C ILE A 107 5.72 25.35 -23.88
N GLN A 108 4.57 24.90 -24.41
CA GLN A 108 3.45 24.45 -23.58
C GLN A 108 3.81 23.19 -22.78
N PHE A 109 4.49 22.22 -23.39
CA PHE A 109 4.93 21.01 -22.71
C PHE A 109 6.10 21.25 -21.74
N GLU A 110 6.95 22.25 -21.98
CA GLU A 110 7.93 22.70 -21.00
C GLU A 110 7.24 23.29 -19.75
N GLY A 111 6.19 24.08 -19.95
CA GLY A 111 5.34 24.57 -18.85
C GLY A 111 4.71 23.43 -18.05
N LEU A 112 4.19 22.39 -18.72
CA LEU A 112 3.66 21.19 -18.07
C LEU A 112 4.73 20.48 -17.20
N ARG A 113 5.94 20.31 -17.74
CA ARG A 113 7.07 19.71 -17.01
C ARG A 113 7.48 20.57 -15.82
N ALA A 114 7.49 21.90 -15.97
CA ALA A 114 7.77 22.80 -14.86
C ALA A 114 6.74 22.66 -13.73
N SER A 115 5.45 22.54 -14.06
CA SER A 115 4.38 22.29 -13.09
C SER A 115 4.55 20.95 -12.36
N LEU A 116 4.95 19.88 -13.06
CA LEU A 116 5.29 18.60 -12.43
C LEU A 116 6.46 18.75 -11.45
N VAL A 117 7.54 19.42 -11.84
CA VAL A 117 8.70 19.62 -10.97
C VAL A 117 8.32 20.45 -9.74
N LEU A 118 7.52 21.49 -9.92
CA LEU A 118 7.21 22.43 -8.84
C LEU A 118 6.17 21.91 -7.85
N PHE A 119 5.17 21.17 -8.32
CA PHE A 119 4.06 20.70 -7.47
C PHE A 119 4.12 19.21 -7.17
N TYR A 120 4.43 18.37 -8.17
CA TYR A 120 4.38 16.92 -8.00
C TYR A 120 5.60 16.37 -7.25
N ILE A 121 6.81 16.84 -7.55
CA ILE A 121 8.03 16.33 -6.87
C ILE A 121 8.00 16.60 -5.35
N PRO A 122 7.74 17.82 -4.86
CA PRO A 122 7.67 18.05 -3.42
C PRO A 122 6.60 17.20 -2.72
N LEU A 123 5.43 17.06 -3.35
CA LEU A 123 4.36 16.21 -2.84
C LEU A 123 4.79 14.74 -2.77
N SER A 124 5.34 14.19 -3.87
CA SER A 124 5.82 12.81 -3.95
C SER A 124 6.85 12.54 -2.86
N PHE A 125 7.80 13.46 -2.64
CA PHE A 125 8.80 13.35 -1.59
C PHE A 125 8.17 13.27 -0.19
N VAL A 126 7.22 14.16 0.13
CA VAL A 126 6.49 14.13 1.42
C VAL A 126 5.72 12.82 1.61
N LEU A 127 5.04 12.36 0.55
CA LEU A 127 4.27 11.10 0.61
C LEU A 127 5.18 9.87 0.73
N LEU A 128 6.36 9.88 0.12
CA LEU A 128 7.36 8.82 0.25
C LEU A 128 7.95 8.79 1.66
N MET A 129 8.30 9.95 2.23
CA MET A 129 8.73 10.06 3.64
C MET A 129 7.68 9.48 4.59
N PHE A 130 6.41 9.83 4.37
CA PHE A 130 5.30 9.31 5.17
C PHE A 130 5.11 7.79 5.01
N THR A 131 5.21 7.28 3.78
CA THR A 131 5.13 5.83 3.51
C THR A 131 6.28 5.07 4.14
N TRP A 132 7.48 5.66 4.14
CA TRP A 132 8.64 5.10 4.83
C TRP A 132 8.45 5.05 6.35
N PHE A 133 7.88 6.09 6.96
CA PHE A 133 7.56 6.12 8.39
C PHE A 133 6.64 4.98 8.83
N ILE A 134 5.71 4.56 7.97
CA ILE A 134 4.78 3.45 8.22
C ILE A 134 5.47 2.07 8.09
N LYS A 135 6.78 2.04 7.80
CA LYS A 135 7.61 0.83 7.63
C LYS A 135 7.08 -0.18 6.61
N ASN A 136 6.24 0.26 5.68
CA ASN A 136 5.69 -0.60 4.64
C ASN A 136 6.62 -0.64 3.41
N LYS A 137 7.68 -1.45 3.49
CA LYS A 137 8.74 -1.55 2.46
C LYS A 137 8.18 -1.81 1.06
N ARG A 138 7.21 -2.71 0.93
CA ARG A 138 6.61 -3.06 -0.37
C ARG A 138 5.90 -1.88 -1.00
N THR A 139 5.04 -1.19 -0.24
CA THR A 139 4.31 -0.01 -0.74
C THR A 139 5.26 1.14 -1.07
N PHE A 140 6.31 1.35 -0.27
CA PHE A 140 7.32 2.38 -0.54
C PHE A 140 7.94 2.23 -1.94
N TRP A 141 8.46 1.03 -2.26
CA TRP A 141 9.06 0.78 -3.58
C TRP A 141 8.08 0.91 -4.73
N ILE A 142 6.85 0.42 -4.57
CA ILE A 142 5.79 0.56 -5.57
C ILE A 142 5.51 2.05 -5.84
N THR A 143 5.35 2.85 -4.77
CA THR A 143 5.08 4.29 -4.93
C THR A 143 6.26 5.05 -5.52
N LEU A 144 7.50 4.66 -5.20
CA LEU A 144 8.70 5.27 -5.76
C LEU A 144 8.78 5.01 -7.27
N ILE A 145 8.59 3.76 -7.70
CA ILE A 145 8.59 3.39 -9.13
C ILE A 145 7.47 4.14 -9.86
N LEU A 146 6.27 4.19 -9.28
CA LEU A 146 5.14 4.94 -9.83
C LEU A 146 5.48 6.42 -10.01
N ASP A 147 6.10 7.06 -9.00
CA ASP A 147 6.48 8.46 -9.06
C ASP A 147 7.51 8.73 -10.16
N VAL A 148 8.51 7.86 -10.31
CA VAL A 148 9.48 7.94 -11.42
C VAL A 148 8.78 7.79 -12.76
N LEU A 149 7.88 6.81 -12.92
CA LEU A 149 7.13 6.63 -14.17
C LEU A 149 6.30 7.87 -14.52
N ILE A 150 5.64 8.47 -13.53
CA ILE A 150 4.87 9.71 -13.75
C ILE A 150 5.80 10.83 -14.22
N LEU A 151 6.95 11.03 -13.58
CA LEU A 151 7.88 12.09 -13.98
C LEU A 151 8.43 11.92 -15.41
N TYR A 152 8.63 10.68 -15.87
CA TYR A 152 9.19 10.42 -17.20
C TYR A 152 8.14 10.29 -18.32
N PHE A 153 6.93 9.81 -18.01
CA PHE A 153 5.94 9.47 -19.03
C PHE A 153 4.70 10.36 -19.02
N PHE A 154 4.48 11.20 -18.02
CA PHE A 154 3.26 11.99 -17.93
C PHE A 154 3.09 12.96 -19.11
N ASP A 155 4.16 13.63 -19.55
CA ASP A 155 4.08 14.51 -20.71
C ASP A 155 3.76 13.74 -22.00
N ASN A 156 4.34 12.55 -22.18
CA ASN A 156 4.04 11.65 -23.28
C ASN A 156 2.58 11.20 -23.27
N ILE A 157 2.02 10.92 -22.09
CA ILE A 157 0.61 10.58 -21.93
C ILE A 157 -0.26 11.76 -22.36
N ILE A 158 0.02 12.98 -21.89
CA ILE A 158 -0.77 14.17 -22.26
C ILE A 158 -0.68 14.47 -23.76
N ARG A 159 0.47 14.24 -24.40
CA ARG A 159 0.63 14.36 -25.87
C ARG A 159 -0.28 13.42 -26.66
N LEU A 160 -0.80 12.34 -26.09
CA LEU A 160 -1.74 11.46 -26.80
C LEU A 160 -3.17 12.04 -26.85
N PHE A 161 -3.48 13.02 -26.01
CA PHE A 161 -4.82 13.62 -25.91
C PHE A 161 -4.95 14.96 -26.64
N VAL A 162 -3.86 15.47 -27.22
CA VAL A 162 -3.75 16.78 -27.87
C VAL A 162 -3.15 16.62 -29.25
#